data_AF-A0AAW0KZI8-F1
#
_entry.id   AF-A0AAW0KZI8-F1
#
_cell.length_a   1.000
_cell.length_b   1.000
_cell.length_c   1.000
_cell.angle_alpha   90.00
_cell.angle_beta   90.00
_cell.angle_gamma   90.00
#
_symmetry.space_group_name_H-M   'P 1'
#
loop_
_entity.id
_entity.type
_entity.pdbx_description
1 polymer ?
#
loop_
_entity_poly.entity_id
_entity_poly.type
_entity_poly.pdbx_seq_one_letter_code
_entity_poly.pdbx_strand_id
1 'polypeptide(L)'
;MKCICSNVHDDVSKGLQREYFVYFVPHCTVVCEKILEEENVYNLMTIGEYPLYIVPLDEDVLSFELDLAYKESQVDRDTSSLWHIAKAIHKLEFSFGVIPNVRAKGKASVRVADILNRMQAEEPVNSPYVDMVTLMLSQLTYEGLLDEGRFSSSPSYDTLQASANMDKVADGRWSLVLVVFIGGITFAEISALRFLSAQEGMAYDLIVGTTKIVSGHSLAETFVERLG
;
A
#
# COMPACT_ATOMS: atom_id res chain seq x y z
N MET A 1 -15.29 13.94 -10.61
CA MET A 1 -14.61 15.16 -11.10
C MET A 1 -15.56 16.31 -11.43
N LYS A 2 -16.65 16.08 -12.20
CA LYS A 2 -17.58 17.14 -12.63
C LYS A 2 -18.13 18.03 -11.50
N CYS A 3 -18.36 17.49 -10.30
CA CYS A 3 -18.81 18.29 -9.16
C CYS A 3 -17.81 19.37 -8.75
N ILE A 4 -16.50 19.07 -8.80
CA ILE A 4 -15.44 20.05 -8.49
C ILE A 4 -15.46 21.17 -9.53
N CYS A 5 -15.53 20.82 -10.82
CA CYS A 5 -15.63 21.80 -11.91
C CYS A 5 -16.86 22.70 -11.75
N SER A 6 -18.01 22.12 -11.42
CA SER A 6 -19.26 22.87 -11.18
C SER A 6 -19.11 23.87 -10.04
N ASN A 7 -18.49 23.47 -8.93
CA ASN A 7 -18.29 24.37 -7.78
C ASN A 7 -17.39 25.55 -8.14
N VAL A 8 -16.31 25.31 -8.90
CA VAL A 8 -15.42 26.39 -9.37
C VAL A 8 -16.17 27.32 -10.32
N HIS A 9 -16.98 26.78 -11.23
CA HIS A 9 -17.77 27.58 -12.16
C HIS A 9 -18.81 28.45 -11.43
N ASP A 10 -19.46 27.90 -10.40
CA ASP A 10 -20.40 28.63 -9.55
C ASP A 10 -19.73 29.79 -8.81
N ASP A 11 -18.52 29.60 -8.29
CA ASP A 11 -17.77 30.65 -7.59
C ASP A 11 -17.31 31.75 -8.56
N VAL A 12 -16.87 31.37 -9.77
CA VAL A 12 -16.52 32.31 -10.84
C VAL A 12 -17.75 33.13 -11.26
N SER A 13 -18.92 32.49 -11.39
CA SER A 13 -20.18 33.17 -11.74
C SER A 13 -20.61 34.21 -10.70
N LYS A 14 -20.24 34.01 -9.44
CA LYS A 14 -20.51 34.93 -8.31
C LYS A 14 -19.44 36.01 -8.15
N GLY A 15 -18.39 36.00 -8.98
CA GLY A 15 -17.28 36.95 -8.91
C GLY A 15 -16.34 36.73 -7.71
N LEU A 16 -16.35 35.54 -7.10
CA LEU A 16 -15.47 35.20 -5.99
C LEU A 16 -14.09 34.81 -6.53
N GLN A 17 -13.07 35.59 -6.21
CA GLN A 17 -11.69 35.20 -6.48
C GLN A 17 -11.15 34.38 -5.32
N ARG A 18 -10.83 33.11 -5.60
CA ARG A 18 -10.28 32.14 -4.65
C ARG A 18 -9.13 31.42 -5.32
N GLU A 19 -8.13 31.07 -4.52
CA GLU A 19 -7.11 30.13 -4.94
C GLU A 19 -7.60 28.70 -4.63
N TYR A 20 -7.62 27.85 -5.65
CA TYR A 20 -8.06 26.47 -5.52
C TYR A 20 -6.85 25.54 -5.46
N PHE A 21 -6.86 24.63 -4.49
CA PHE A 21 -5.88 23.57 -4.36
C PHE A 21 -6.61 22.23 -4.40
N VAL A 22 -6.23 21.35 -5.32
CA VAL A 22 -6.82 20.02 -5.48
C VAL A 22 -5.73 18.98 -5.27
N TYR A 23 -5.89 18.16 -4.24
CA TYR A 23 -4.99 17.03 -3.97
C TYR A 23 -5.65 15.72 -4.38
N PHE A 24 -5.03 15.03 -5.33
CA PHE A 24 -5.47 13.70 -5.77
C PHE A 24 -4.90 12.63 -4.85
N VAL A 25 -5.75 11.72 -4.41
CA VAL A 25 -5.38 10.54 -3.63
C VAL A 25 -5.79 9.30 -4.42
N PRO A 26 -4.87 8.36 -4.73
CA PRO A 26 -3.43 8.40 -4.45
C PRO A 26 -2.61 9.20 -5.49
N HIS A 27 -3.06 9.27 -6.75
CA HIS A 27 -2.38 9.99 -7.83
C HIS A 27 -3.40 10.58 -8.81
N CYS A 28 -2.97 11.55 -9.63
CA CYS A 28 -3.80 12.12 -10.68
C CYS A 28 -3.82 11.18 -11.88
N THR A 29 -5.01 10.80 -12.33
CA THR A 29 -5.12 10.01 -13.56
C THR A 29 -5.21 10.95 -14.76
N VAL A 30 -4.66 10.54 -15.90
CA VAL A 30 -4.73 11.31 -17.16
C VAL A 30 -6.18 11.64 -17.55
N VAL A 31 -7.14 10.78 -17.19
CA VAL A 31 -8.57 11.02 -17.43
C VAL A 31 -9.07 12.21 -16.60
N CYS A 32 -8.62 12.34 -15.35
CA CYS A 32 -8.99 13.47 -14.50
C CYS A 32 -8.41 14.79 -15.02
N GLU A 33 -7.16 14.80 -15.46
CA GLU A 33 -6.52 15.99 -16.05
C GLU A 33 -7.27 16.46 -17.29
N LYS A 34 -7.57 15.53 -18.20
CA LYS A 34 -8.32 15.85 -19.42
C LYS A 34 -9.70 16.47 -19.14
N ILE A 35 -10.41 15.98 -18.13
CA ILE A 35 -11.71 16.56 -17.73
C ILE A 35 -11.53 18.00 -17.19
N LEU A 36 -10.45 18.28 -16.46
CA LEU A 36 -10.16 19.62 -15.96
C LEU A 36 -9.79 20.60 -17.08
N GLU A 37 -9.09 20.12 -18.10
CA GLU A 37 -8.75 20.87 -19.30
C GLU A 37 -10.00 21.20 -20.14
N GLU A 38 -10.86 20.19 -20.38
CA GLU A 38 -12.10 20.35 -21.14
C GLU A 38 -13.05 21.39 -20.50
N GLU A 39 -13.09 21.44 -19.16
CA GLU A 39 -13.89 22.40 -18.40
C GLU A 39 -13.19 23.76 -18.19
N ASN A 40 -11.98 23.97 -18.75
CA ASN A 40 -11.16 25.19 -18.63
C ASN A 40 -10.84 25.62 -17.18
N VAL A 41 -10.92 24.71 -16.21
CA VAL A 41 -10.63 25.00 -14.80
C VAL A 41 -9.20 24.61 -14.41
N TYR A 42 -8.48 23.86 -15.25
CA TYR A 42 -7.12 23.38 -14.98
C TYR A 42 -6.17 24.51 -14.56
N ASN A 43 -6.15 25.63 -15.28
CA ASN A 43 -5.25 26.75 -15.01
C ASN A 43 -5.64 27.60 -13.77
N LEU A 44 -6.84 27.39 -13.21
CA LEU A 44 -7.35 28.13 -12.06
C LEU A 44 -7.01 27.44 -10.74
N MET A 45 -6.49 26.22 -10.78
CA MET A 45 -6.22 25.42 -9.60
C MET A 45 -4.79 24.88 -9.59
N THR A 46 -4.21 24.79 -8.40
CA THR A 46 -2.95 24.07 -8.19
C THR A 46 -3.28 22.62 -7.90
N ILE A 47 -2.77 21.72 -8.74
CA ILE A 47 -2.97 20.29 -8.61
C ILE A 47 -1.76 19.68 -7.87
N GLY A 48 -2.04 18.91 -6.83
CA GLY A 48 -1.05 18.11 -6.12
C GLY A 48 -1.48 16.65 -6.05
N GLU A 49 -0.53 15.77 -5.78
CA GLU A 49 -0.80 14.36 -5.52
C GLU A 49 -0.39 14.01 -4.08
N TYR A 50 -1.19 13.19 -3.42
CA TYR A 50 -0.89 12.67 -2.10
C TYR A 50 -1.02 11.14 -2.12
N PRO A 51 0.10 10.41 -2.23
CA PRO A 51 0.13 8.98 -2.47
C PRO A 51 -0.13 8.16 -1.20
N LEU A 52 -1.33 8.32 -0.65
CA LEU A 52 -1.87 7.56 0.46
C LEU A 52 -2.47 6.24 -0.06
N TYR A 53 -1.85 5.13 0.31
CA TYR A 53 -2.27 3.80 -0.13
C TYR A 53 -2.82 2.94 1.01
N ILE A 54 -2.32 3.14 2.23
CA ILE A 54 -2.70 2.36 3.41
C ILE A 54 -3.01 3.35 4.54
N VAL A 55 -4.12 3.10 5.24
CA VAL A 55 -4.53 3.80 6.45
C VAL A 55 -4.62 2.78 7.58
N PRO A 56 -3.90 2.97 8.70
CA PRO A 56 -4.09 2.13 9.88
C PRO A 56 -5.45 2.46 10.51
N LEU A 57 -6.35 1.46 10.54
CA LEU A 57 -7.66 1.59 11.20
C LEU A 57 -7.59 1.19 12.67
N ASP A 58 -6.73 0.23 13.00
CA ASP A 58 -6.48 -0.25 14.35
C ASP A 58 -5.02 -0.73 14.47
N GLU A 59 -4.59 -1.17 15.66
CA GLU A 59 -3.20 -1.61 15.91
C GLU A 59 -2.76 -2.76 14.98
N ASP A 60 -3.67 -3.69 14.68
CA ASP A 60 -3.47 -4.87 13.85
C ASP A 60 -4.31 -4.82 12.55
N VAL A 61 -4.95 -3.69 12.21
CA VAL A 61 -5.82 -3.56 11.03
C VAL A 61 -5.40 -2.39 10.16
N LEU A 62 -5.05 -2.71 8.91
CA LEU A 62 -4.71 -1.79 7.83
C LEU A 62 -5.81 -1.80 6.78
N SER A 63 -6.19 -0.63 6.28
CA SER A 63 -7.16 -0.48 5.19
C SER A 63 -6.58 0.21 3.97
N PHE A 64 -6.95 -0.25 2.79
CA PHE A 64 -6.65 0.43 1.53
C PHE A 64 -7.72 1.45 1.11
N GLU A 65 -8.87 1.48 1.82
CA GLU A 65 -10.01 2.39 1.55
C GLU A 65 -10.47 2.40 0.08
N LEU A 66 -10.51 1.20 -0.55
CA LEU A 66 -10.97 1.02 -1.93
C LEU A 66 -12.39 0.45 -1.93
N ASP A 67 -13.36 1.35 -1.88
CA ASP A 67 -14.79 1.02 -1.77
C ASP A 67 -15.32 0.15 -2.90
N LEU A 68 -14.90 0.43 -4.12
CA LEU A 68 -15.39 -0.24 -5.32
C LEU A 68 -14.55 -1.45 -5.72
N ALA A 69 -13.45 -1.75 -4.99
CA ALA A 69 -12.51 -2.81 -5.37
C ALA A 69 -13.19 -4.19 -5.53
N TYR A 70 -14.19 -4.49 -4.69
CA TYR A 70 -14.94 -5.74 -4.81
C TYR A 70 -15.73 -5.81 -6.11
N LYS A 71 -16.49 -4.75 -6.42
CA LYS A 71 -17.32 -4.64 -7.62
C LYS A 71 -16.45 -4.63 -8.88
N GLU A 72 -15.43 -3.79 -8.91
CA GLU A 72 -14.49 -3.66 -10.02
C GLU A 72 -13.81 -4.99 -10.33
N SER A 73 -13.29 -5.67 -9.31
CA SER A 73 -12.52 -6.90 -9.50
C SER A 73 -13.40 -8.11 -9.87
N GLN A 74 -14.54 -8.29 -9.19
CA GLN A 74 -15.38 -9.49 -9.39
C GLN A 74 -16.42 -9.33 -10.49
N VAL A 75 -16.97 -8.13 -10.67
CA VAL A 75 -18.09 -7.87 -11.60
C VAL A 75 -17.57 -7.27 -12.90
N ASP A 76 -16.87 -6.14 -12.81
CA ASP A 76 -16.48 -5.34 -13.99
C ASP A 76 -15.18 -5.84 -14.65
N ARG A 77 -14.48 -6.77 -13.98
CA ARG A 77 -13.16 -7.31 -14.37
C ARG A 77 -12.08 -6.24 -14.54
N ASP A 78 -12.25 -5.10 -13.87
CA ASP A 78 -11.22 -4.09 -13.78
C ASP A 78 -10.17 -4.53 -12.74
N THR A 79 -8.91 -4.28 -13.07
CA THR A 79 -7.75 -4.64 -12.26
C THR A 79 -7.03 -3.43 -11.70
N SER A 80 -7.51 -2.21 -11.97
CA SER A 80 -6.95 -0.95 -11.49
C SER A 80 -6.85 -0.92 -9.97
N SER A 81 -7.92 -1.28 -9.25
CA SER A 81 -7.90 -1.43 -7.78
C SER A 81 -6.86 -2.44 -7.28
N LEU A 82 -6.62 -3.53 -8.00
CA LEU A 82 -5.62 -4.54 -7.60
C LEU A 82 -4.19 -4.01 -7.71
N TRP A 83 -3.93 -3.14 -8.68
CA TRP A 83 -2.64 -2.47 -8.81
C TRP A 83 -2.35 -1.56 -7.62
N HIS A 84 -3.36 -0.82 -7.13
CA HIS A 84 -3.19 0.02 -5.95
C HIS A 84 -2.85 -0.81 -4.70
N ILE A 85 -3.51 -1.96 -4.51
CA ILE A 85 -3.22 -2.88 -3.40
C ILE A 85 -1.79 -3.44 -3.52
N ALA A 86 -1.37 -3.84 -4.72
CA ALA A 86 0.00 -4.31 -4.94
C ALA A 86 1.04 -3.21 -4.67
N LYS A 87 0.80 -1.97 -5.12
CA LYS A 87 1.70 -0.84 -4.86
C LYS A 87 1.75 -0.48 -3.37
N ALA A 88 0.64 -0.62 -2.67
CA ALA A 88 0.55 -0.43 -1.23
C ALA A 88 1.43 -1.43 -0.47
N ILE A 89 1.32 -2.71 -0.81
CA ILE A 89 2.17 -3.78 -0.25
C ILE A 89 3.63 -3.54 -0.62
N HIS A 90 3.92 -3.18 -1.86
CA HIS A 90 5.28 -2.88 -2.30
C HIS A 90 5.91 -1.69 -1.55
N LYS A 91 5.13 -0.64 -1.23
CA LYS A 91 5.58 0.46 -0.36
C LYS A 91 5.85 -0.01 1.06
N LEU A 92 5.05 -0.95 1.57
CA LEU A 92 5.28 -1.57 2.87
C LEU A 92 6.60 -2.35 2.85
N GLU A 93 6.85 -3.14 1.81
CA GLU A 93 8.11 -3.86 1.63
C GLU A 93 9.31 -2.91 1.50
N PHE A 94 9.15 -1.79 0.80
CA PHE A 94 10.19 -0.78 0.70
C PHE A 94 10.56 -0.18 2.07
N SER A 95 9.59 -0.04 2.97
CA SER A 95 9.79 0.57 4.28
C SER A 95 10.29 -0.43 5.34
N PHE A 96 9.83 -1.68 5.28
CA PHE A 96 10.07 -2.70 6.31
C PHE A 96 10.96 -3.88 5.85
N GLY A 97 11.31 -3.94 4.57
CA GLY A 97 12.05 -5.04 3.95
C GLY A 97 11.15 -6.00 3.16
N VAL A 98 11.78 -6.81 2.28
CA VAL A 98 11.08 -7.78 1.42
C VAL A 98 10.33 -8.82 2.26
N ILE A 99 9.07 -9.08 1.92
CA ILE A 99 8.30 -10.17 2.53
C ILE A 99 8.82 -11.51 1.97
N PRO A 100 9.41 -12.38 2.80
CA PRO A 100 10.08 -13.59 2.32
C PRO A 100 9.10 -14.64 1.79
N ASN A 101 7.86 -14.66 2.29
CA ASN A 101 6.88 -15.69 2.00
C ASN A 101 5.54 -15.06 1.59
N VAL A 102 5.29 -14.97 0.29
CA VAL A 102 4.01 -14.50 -0.24
C VAL A 102 3.15 -15.69 -0.64
N ARG A 103 1.92 -15.77 -0.08
CA ARG A 103 0.93 -16.80 -0.43
C ARG A 103 -0.37 -16.13 -0.82
N ALA A 104 -0.93 -16.54 -1.95
CA ALA A 104 -2.16 -15.98 -2.49
C ALA A 104 -3.25 -17.05 -2.66
N LYS A 105 -4.47 -16.70 -2.27
CA LYS A 105 -5.65 -17.55 -2.48
C LYS A 105 -6.78 -16.72 -3.10
N GLY A 106 -7.26 -17.16 -4.27
CA GLY A 106 -8.33 -16.51 -5.01
C GLY A 106 -7.85 -15.83 -6.30
N LYS A 107 -8.76 -15.57 -7.24
CA LYS A 107 -8.42 -14.99 -8.55
C LYS A 107 -7.79 -13.60 -8.42
N ALA A 108 -8.39 -12.73 -7.61
CA ALA A 108 -7.89 -11.38 -7.35
C ALA A 108 -6.54 -11.41 -6.63
N SER A 109 -6.40 -12.26 -5.61
CA SER A 109 -5.17 -12.38 -4.82
C SER A 109 -3.99 -12.90 -5.63
N VAL A 110 -4.21 -13.87 -6.53
CA VAL A 110 -3.17 -14.36 -7.44
C VAL A 110 -2.72 -13.23 -8.38
N ARG A 111 -3.66 -12.42 -8.89
CA ARG A 111 -3.32 -11.26 -9.73
C ARG A 111 -2.53 -10.20 -8.97
N VAL A 112 -2.88 -9.92 -7.71
CA VAL A 112 -2.10 -9.00 -6.86
C VAL A 112 -0.67 -9.53 -6.66
N ALA A 113 -0.51 -10.82 -6.39
CA ALA A 113 0.82 -11.43 -6.26
C ALA A 113 1.62 -11.35 -7.58
N ASP A 114 0.99 -11.58 -8.72
CA ASP A 114 1.64 -11.42 -10.04
C ASP A 114 2.08 -9.97 -10.29
N ILE A 115 1.24 -9.00 -9.94
CA ILE A 115 1.57 -7.56 -10.08
C ILE A 115 2.71 -7.19 -9.12
N LEU A 116 2.67 -7.67 -7.87
CA LEU A 116 3.70 -7.42 -6.87
C LEU A 116 5.07 -7.95 -7.33
N ASN A 117 5.11 -9.19 -7.84
CA ASN A 117 6.34 -9.79 -8.36
C ASN A 117 6.91 -8.99 -9.54
N ARG A 118 6.04 -8.44 -10.41
CA ARG A 118 6.47 -7.56 -11.51
C ARG A 118 7.01 -6.23 -10.99
N MET A 119 6.35 -5.62 -10.01
CA MET A 119 6.83 -4.39 -9.38
C MET A 119 8.19 -4.59 -8.72
N GLN A 120 8.39 -5.70 -8.00
CA GLN A 120 9.69 -6.04 -7.40
C GLN A 120 10.79 -6.30 -8.43
N ALA A 121 10.45 -6.76 -9.63
CA ALA A 121 11.41 -6.95 -10.71
C ALA A 121 11.83 -5.62 -11.37
N GLU A 122 10.92 -4.64 -11.43
CA GLU A 122 11.17 -3.31 -11.99
C GLU A 122 11.87 -2.39 -10.96
N GLU A 123 11.38 -2.41 -9.72
CA GLU A 123 11.87 -1.65 -8.58
C GLU A 123 12.22 -2.65 -7.46
N PRO A 124 13.45 -3.21 -7.47
CA PRO A 124 13.85 -4.11 -6.40
C PRO A 124 13.84 -3.35 -5.08
N VAL A 125 13.20 -3.95 -4.08
CA VAL A 125 13.27 -3.49 -2.69
C VAL A 125 14.72 -3.67 -2.25
N ASN A 126 15.50 -2.59 -2.35
CA ASN A 126 16.81 -2.56 -1.75
C ASN A 126 16.60 -2.70 -0.25
N SER A 127 17.18 -3.75 0.34
CA SER A 127 17.36 -3.82 1.78
C SER A 127 17.92 -2.46 2.25
N PRO A 128 17.48 -1.90 3.39
CA PRO A 128 18.01 -0.65 3.94
C PRO A 128 19.52 -0.68 4.28
N TYR A 129 20.26 -1.68 3.77
CA TYR A 129 21.66 -1.96 4.01
C TYR A 129 22.61 -1.65 2.86
N VAL A 130 22.15 -1.08 1.74
CA VAL A 130 23.10 -0.71 0.67
C VAL A 130 22.75 0.61 0.00
N ASP A 131 22.66 1.67 0.79
CA ASP A 131 23.08 2.96 0.25
C ASP A 131 24.63 2.98 0.22
N MET A 132 25.19 2.44 -0.85
CA MET A 132 26.63 2.47 -1.12
C MET A 132 27.19 3.90 -1.14
N VAL A 133 26.34 4.91 -1.36
CA VAL A 133 26.75 6.32 -1.36
C VAL A 133 26.90 6.82 0.08
N THR A 134 25.97 6.49 0.99
CA THR A 134 26.12 6.82 2.42
C THR A 134 27.36 6.15 3.05
N LEU A 135 27.77 4.98 2.56
CA LEU A 135 29.04 4.32 2.94
C LEU A 135 30.30 4.96 2.34
N MET A 136 30.17 5.78 1.28
CA MET A 136 31.30 6.47 0.62
C MET A 136 31.44 7.93 1.07
N LEU A 137 30.47 8.48 1.80
CA LEU A 137 30.54 9.82 2.40
C LEU A 137 31.33 9.75 3.70
N SER A 138 32.32 10.64 3.88
CA SER A 138 33.07 10.71 5.15
C SER A 138 32.13 11.02 6.31
N GLN A 139 32.19 10.24 7.38
CA GLN A 139 31.31 10.48 8.53
C GLN A 139 31.78 11.74 9.29
N LEU A 140 30.94 12.78 9.33
CA LEU A 140 31.25 14.08 9.99
C LEU A 140 30.84 14.14 11.48
N THR A 141 30.26 13.06 12.01
CA THR A 141 29.96 12.90 13.44
C THR A 141 31.17 12.34 14.19
N TYR A 142 31.37 12.78 15.44
CA TYR A 142 32.50 12.35 16.29
C TYR A 142 32.65 10.82 16.38
N GLU A 143 31.55 10.11 16.55
CA GLU A 143 31.52 8.64 16.59
C GLU A 143 31.95 8.01 15.26
N GLY A 144 31.62 8.65 14.14
CA GLY A 144 31.95 8.14 12.82
C GLY A 144 33.42 8.30 12.43
N LEU A 145 34.04 9.39 12.86
CA LEU A 145 35.49 9.61 12.75
C LEU A 145 36.31 8.58 13.54
N LEU A 146 35.77 8.07 14.65
CA LEU A 146 36.43 7.02 15.44
C LEU A 146 36.30 5.63 14.78
N ASP A 147 35.24 5.39 14.01
CA ASP A 147 34.98 4.11 13.32
C ASP A 147 35.81 3.95 12.02
N GLU A 148 36.00 5.03 11.24
CA GLU A 148 36.87 5.03 10.05
C GLU A 148 38.33 4.60 10.37
N GLY A 149 38.79 4.88 11.59
CA GLY A 149 40.13 4.49 12.06
C GLY A 149 40.34 2.98 12.30
N ARG A 150 39.28 2.15 12.23
CA ARG A 150 39.34 0.72 12.60
C ARG A 150 39.33 -0.27 11.42
N PHE A 151 39.16 0.18 10.18
CA PHE A 151 38.98 -0.68 8.99
C PHE A 151 40.27 -1.28 8.40
N SER A 152 41.26 -1.66 9.22
CA SER A 152 42.48 -2.36 8.77
C SER A 152 42.40 -3.90 8.83
N SER A 153 41.27 -4.52 9.20
CA SER A 153 41.19 -5.99 9.26
C SER A 153 39.86 -6.52 8.73
N SER A 154 39.92 -7.15 7.54
CA SER A 154 38.83 -7.84 6.84
C SER A 154 38.12 -8.91 7.69
N PRO A 155 36.87 -9.26 7.35
CA PRO A 155 36.68 -10.49 6.56
C PRO A 155 35.61 -10.41 5.46
N SER A 156 35.74 -11.36 4.55
CA SER A 156 35.04 -11.66 3.30
C SER A 156 33.54 -11.95 3.41
N TYR A 157 32.77 -11.50 2.41
CA TYR A 157 31.35 -11.81 2.21
C TYR A 157 31.17 -13.10 1.40
N ASP A 158 30.62 -14.15 2.02
CA ASP A 158 30.12 -15.32 1.31
C ASP A 158 28.67 -15.08 0.83
N THR A 159 28.43 -15.44 -0.42
CA THR A 159 27.14 -15.40 -1.11
C THR A 159 26.30 -16.60 -0.68
N LEU A 160 25.07 -16.39 -0.19
CA LEU A 160 24.13 -17.48 0.08
C LEU A 160 22.89 -17.40 -0.81
N GLN A 161 22.71 -18.47 -1.58
CA GLN A 161 21.56 -18.79 -2.42
C GLN A 161 20.29 -18.93 -1.56
N ALA A 162 19.21 -18.29 -2.00
CA ALA A 162 17.87 -18.48 -1.42
C ALA A 162 17.30 -19.84 -1.87
N SER A 163 17.45 -20.85 -1.03
CA SER A 163 16.68 -22.09 -1.09
C SER A 163 15.42 -21.95 -0.23
N ALA A 164 14.27 -22.23 -0.85
CA ALA A 164 12.97 -22.23 -0.20
C ALA A 164 12.90 -23.33 0.87
N ASN A 165 13.13 -22.97 2.13
CA ASN A 165 12.75 -23.76 3.29
C ASN A 165 12.04 -22.85 4.30
N MET A 166 10.92 -23.32 4.83
CA MET A 166 10.21 -22.67 5.93
C MET A 166 11.07 -22.77 7.19
N ASP A 167 11.96 -21.81 7.37
CA ASP A 167 12.68 -21.67 8.62
C ASP A 167 11.77 -21.00 9.64
N LYS A 168 11.44 -21.76 10.68
CA LYS A 168 11.08 -21.15 11.96
C LYS A 168 12.29 -20.31 12.37
N VAL A 169 12.12 -18.99 12.38
CA VAL A 169 13.12 -18.07 12.92
C VAL A 169 13.40 -18.51 14.34
N ALA A 170 14.61 -19.05 14.54
CA ALA A 170 15.14 -19.46 15.83
C ALA A 170 15.63 -18.23 16.59
N ASP A 171 14.68 -17.39 16.96
CA ASP A 171 14.82 -16.36 17.98
C ASP A 171 13.41 -16.20 18.56
N GLY A 172 13.26 -15.86 19.83
CA GLY A 172 11.95 -15.82 20.53
C GLY A 172 10.97 -14.75 20.02
N ARG A 173 11.04 -14.37 18.75
CA ARG A 173 10.28 -13.35 18.05
C ARG A 173 9.15 -14.02 17.27
N TRP A 174 7.92 -13.63 17.56
CA TRP A 174 6.77 -14.04 16.77
C TRP A 174 6.99 -13.73 15.30
N SER A 175 6.74 -14.70 14.43
CA SER A 175 6.80 -14.46 12.98
C SER A 175 5.57 -13.64 12.59
N LEU A 176 5.77 -12.42 12.08
CA LEU A 176 4.67 -11.55 11.67
C LEU A 176 4.05 -12.03 10.34
N VAL A 177 2.73 -12.12 10.28
CA VAL A 177 1.99 -12.51 9.08
C VAL A 177 0.97 -11.43 8.73
N LEU A 178 1.17 -10.79 7.58
CA LEU A 178 0.20 -9.88 6.99
C LEU A 178 -0.82 -10.68 6.16
N VAL A 179 -2.08 -10.67 6.59
CA VAL A 179 -3.20 -11.31 5.89
C VAL A 179 -4.01 -10.25 5.16
N VAL A 180 -3.93 -10.24 3.83
CA VAL A 180 -4.65 -9.25 3.00
C VAL A 180 -5.96 -9.83 2.45
N PHE A 181 -7.09 -9.18 2.79
CA PHE A 181 -8.43 -9.47 2.30
C PHE A 181 -8.80 -8.53 1.14
N ILE A 182 -9.02 -9.12 -0.03
CA ILE A 182 -9.47 -8.39 -1.23
C ILE A 182 -10.95 -8.65 -1.42
N GLY A 183 -11.76 -7.59 -1.31
CA GLY A 183 -13.23 -7.68 -1.35
C GLY A 183 -13.91 -7.31 -0.04
N GLY A 184 -13.13 -6.91 0.95
CA GLY A 184 -13.57 -6.46 2.25
C GLY A 184 -13.52 -7.54 3.32
N ILE A 185 -13.55 -7.09 4.56
CA ILE A 185 -13.57 -7.94 5.75
C ILE A 185 -14.66 -7.48 6.71
N THR A 186 -15.28 -8.41 7.40
CA THR A 186 -16.27 -8.16 8.46
C THR A 186 -15.60 -8.07 9.82
N PHE A 187 -16.23 -7.38 10.77
CA PHE A 187 -15.77 -7.37 12.16
C PHE A 187 -15.72 -8.76 12.80
N ALA A 188 -16.57 -9.70 12.35
CA ALA A 188 -16.55 -11.07 12.82
C ALA A 188 -15.27 -11.80 12.38
N GLU A 189 -14.83 -11.60 11.13
CA GLU A 189 -13.57 -12.17 10.61
C GLU A 189 -12.36 -11.55 11.31
N ILE A 190 -12.35 -10.23 11.53
CA ILE A 190 -11.29 -9.55 12.31
C ILE A 190 -11.23 -10.15 13.72
N SER A 191 -12.37 -10.26 14.40
CA SER A 191 -12.45 -10.80 15.76
C SER A 191 -12.00 -12.27 15.81
N ALA A 192 -12.32 -13.06 14.78
CA ALA A 192 -11.87 -14.44 14.68
C ALA A 192 -10.36 -14.54 14.52
N LEU A 193 -9.73 -13.67 13.71
CA LEU A 193 -8.27 -13.64 13.56
C LEU A 193 -7.58 -13.20 14.85
N ARG A 194 -8.11 -12.19 15.55
CA ARG A 194 -7.62 -11.78 16.87
C ARG A 194 -7.73 -12.90 17.89
N PHE A 195 -8.87 -13.60 17.90
CA PHE A 195 -9.08 -14.76 18.77
C PHE A 195 -8.10 -15.90 18.47
N LEU A 196 -7.80 -16.15 17.20
CA LEU A 196 -6.80 -17.14 16.78
C LEU A 196 -5.37 -16.73 17.16
N SER A 197 -5.04 -15.45 17.02
CA SER A 197 -3.74 -14.90 17.44
C SER A 197 -3.53 -15.01 18.96
N ALA A 198 -4.60 -14.97 19.74
CA ALA A 198 -4.56 -15.06 21.20
C ALA A 198 -4.52 -16.51 21.76
N GLN A 199 -4.66 -17.55 20.94
CA GLN A 199 -4.65 -18.94 21.41
C GLN A 199 -3.24 -19.39 21.84
N GLU A 200 -3.15 -20.13 22.94
CA GLU A 200 -1.89 -20.74 23.41
C GLU A 200 -1.35 -21.72 22.35
N GLY A 201 -0.10 -21.50 21.92
CA GLY A 201 0.57 -22.31 20.90
C GLY A 201 0.62 -21.67 19.50
N MET A 202 0.04 -20.48 19.31
CA MET A 202 0.23 -19.69 18.09
C MET A 202 1.64 -19.09 18.07
N ALA A 203 2.40 -19.31 17.00
CA ALA A 203 3.78 -18.81 16.84
C ALA A 203 3.87 -17.54 15.97
N TYR A 204 2.73 -16.99 15.55
CA TYR A 204 2.65 -15.90 14.59
C TYR A 204 1.77 -14.77 15.11
N ASP A 205 2.23 -13.53 14.93
CA ASP A 205 1.41 -12.33 15.11
C ASP A 205 0.72 -12.01 13.78
N LEU A 206 -0.57 -11.72 13.83
CA LEU A 206 -1.36 -11.46 12.63
C LEU A 206 -1.65 -9.95 12.49
N ILE A 207 -1.33 -9.39 11.33
CA ILE A 207 -1.83 -8.07 10.91
C ILE A 207 -2.79 -8.30 9.75
N VAL A 208 -3.94 -7.63 9.79
CA VAL A 208 -4.99 -7.73 8.77
C VAL A 208 -4.90 -6.52 7.85
N GLY A 209 -4.70 -6.75 6.55
CA GLY A 209 -4.93 -5.74 5.52
C GLY A 209 -6.29 -5.96 4.86
N THR A 210 -7.11 -4.94 4.65
CA THR A 210 -8.41 -5.08 3.97
C THR A 210 -8.65 -3.96 2.97
N THR A 211 -9.38 -4.23 1.89
CA THR A 211 -9.82 -3.16 0.97
C THR A 211 -10.83 -2.23 1.62
N LYS A 212 -11.74 -2.77 2.45
CA LYS A 212 -12.77 -2.02 3.17
C LYS A 212 -13.32 -2.88 4.32
N ILE A 213 -13.73 -2.25 5.43
CA ILE A 213 -14.58 -2.94 6.40
C ILE A 213 -16.01 -3.00 5.86
N VAL A 214 -16.49 -4.21 5.61
CA VAL A 214 -17.82 -4.45 5.05
C VAL A 214 -18.79 -4.89 6.14
N SER A 215 -19.98 -4.32 6.10
CA SER A 215 -21.16 -4.78 6.82
C SER A 215 -22.15 -5.39 5.83
N GLY A 216 -23.05 -6.28 6.30
CA GLY A 216 -24.05 -6.92 5.44
C GLY A 216 -24.88 -5.93 4.62
N HIS A 217 -25.12 -4.73 5.16
CA HIS A 217 -25.79 -3.64 4.45
C HIS A 217 -24.98 -3.07 3.29
N SER A 218 -23.69 -2.77 3.52
CA SER A 218 -22.79 -2.21 2.49
C SER A 218 -22.58 -3.18 1.33
N LEU A 219 -22.52 -4.48 1.61
CA LEU A 219 -22.51 -5.51 0.56
C LEU A 219 -23.81 -5.49 -0.25
N ALA A 220 -24.97 -5.42 0.41
CA ALA A 220 -26.25 -5.36 -0.26
C ALA A 220 -26.39 -4.11 -1.14
N GLU A 221 -26.01 -2.94 -0.63
CA GLU A 221 -26.02 -1.67 -1.39
C GLU A 221 -25.16 -1.75 -2.66
N THR A 222 -23.97 -2.35 -2.56
CA THR A 222 -23.06 -2.53 -3.71
C THR A 222 -23.71 -3.36 -4.83
N PHE A 223 -24.61 -4.30 -4.47
CA PHE A 223 -25.39 -5.08 -5.43
C PHE A 223 -26.69 -4.38 -5.86
N VAL A 224 -27.32 -3.59 -4.98
CA VAL A 224 -28.61 -2.91 -5.21
C VAL A 224 -28.45 -1.67 -6.09
N GLU A 225 -27.32 -0.96 -6.04
CA GLU A 225 -26.98 0.14 -6.98
C GLU A 225 -27.03 -0.30 -8.46
N ARG A 226 -27.14 -1.59 -8.74
CA ARG A 226 -27.28 -2.16 -10.08
C ARG A 226 -28.72 -2.16 -10.62
N LEU A 227 -29.72 -1.87 -9.79
CA LEU A 227 -31.13 -1.89 -10.17
C LEU A 227 -31.72 -0.48 -10.45
N GLY A 228 -30.89 0.57 -10.40
CA GLY A 228 -31.25 1.95 -10.71
C GLY A 228 -30.73 2.42 -12.05
#